data_AF-A0A7X2MRY5-F1
#
_entry.id   AF-A0A7X2MRY5-F1
#
_cell.length_a   1.000
_cell.length_b   1.000
_cell.length_c   1.000
_cell.angle_alpha   90.00
_cell.angle_beta   90.00
_cell.angle_gamma   90.00
#
_symmetry.space_group_name_H-M   'P 1'
#
loop_
_entity.id
_entity.type
_entity.pdbx_description
1 polymer ?
#
loop_
_entity_poly.entity_id
_entity_poly.type
_entity_poly.pdbx_seq_one_letter_code
_entity_poly.pdbx_strand_id
1 'polypeptide(L)'
;DTFSSADALTISQRQQSTTLLAQAMGLPEPVIASYLSHRPPTRISPVSAETAAAQQRTADLFYANHLLPVKVTIQDRIWHPHTVTQ
;
A
#
# COMPACT_ATOMS: atom_id res chain seq x y z
N ASP A 1 10.92 7.73 4.19
CA ASP A 1 9.86 7.72 5.22
C ASP A 1 8.69 8.67 4.97
N THR A 2 8.84 9.73 4.17
CA THR A 2 7.81 10.76 3.93
C THR A 2 6.38 10.23 3.75
N PHE A 3 6.18 9.22 2.89
CA PHE A 3 4.85 8.66 2.64
C PHE A 3 4.29 7.88 3.85
N SER A 4 5.13 7.15 4.58
CA SER A 4 4.72 6.48 5.82
C SER A 4 4.36 7.50 6.90
N SER A 5 5.10 8.60 7.01
CA SER A 5 4.78 9.69 7.93
C SER A 5 3.46 10.37 7.56
N ALA A 6 3.17 10.53 6.27
CA ALA A 6 1.90 11.06 5.79
C ALA A 6 0.73 10.12 6.12
N ASP A 7 0.86 8.81 5.89
CA ASP A 7 -0.17 7.81 6.26
C ASP A 7 -0.47 7.85 7.77
N ALA A 8 0.56 7.97 8.59
CA ALA A 8 0.44 8.06 10.05
C ALA A 8 -0.35 9.30 10.54
N LEU A 9 -0.48 10.36 9.72
CA LEU A 9 -1.32 11.51 10.05
C LEU A 9 -2.81 11.13 10.11
N THR A 10 -3.23 10.15 9.32
CA THR A 10 -4.63 9.67 9.32
C THR A 10 -5.02 9.05 10.67
N ILE A 11 -4.05 8.64 11.49
CA ILE A 11 -4.23 8.11 12.83
C ILE A 11 -3.97 9.19 13.89
N SER A 12 -2.80 9.84 13.83
CA SER A 12 -2.35 10.79 14.87
C SER A 12 -3.10 12.13 14.84
N GLN A 13 -3.61 12.53 13.68
CA GLN A 13 -4.39 13.77 13.46
C GLN A 13 -5.73 13.42 12.83
N ARG A 14 -6.47 12.51 13.48
CA ARG A 14 -7.65 11.85 12.91
C ARG A 14 -8.73 12.82 12.43
N GLN A 15 -9.08 13.81 13.25
CA GLN A 15 -10.14 14.77 12.91
C GLN A 15 -9.69 15.68 11.77
N GLN A 16 -8.48 16.26 11.86
CA GLN A 16 -7.94 17.15 10.83
C GLN A 16 -7.82 16.43 9.48
N SER A 17 -7.33 15.19 9.49
CA SER A 17 -7.23 14.36 8.29
C SER A 17 -8.60 14.05 7.69
N THR A 18 -9.62 13.81 8.54
CA THR A 18 -11.00 13.56 8.07
C THR A 18 -11.57 14.79 7.38
N THR A 19 -11.48 15.96 8.00
CA THR A 19 -11.98 17.21 7.43
C THR A 19 -11.26 17.56 6.12
N LEU A 20 -9.93 17.45 6.09
CA LEU A 20 -9.13 17.71 4.89
C LEU A 20 -9.52 16.79 3.72
N LEU A 21 -9.61 15.48 3.98
CA LEU A 21 -9.95 14.49 2.96
C LEU A 21 -11.41 14.62 2.51
N ALA A 22 -12.34 14.91 3.42
CA ALA A 22 -13.74 15.17 3.09
C ALA A 22 -13.89 16.37 2.15
N GLN A 23 -13.20 17.47 2.44
CA GLN A 23 -13.18 18.65 1.60
C GLN A 23 -12.56 18.37 0.22
N ALA A 24 -11.42 17.68 0.17
CA ALA A 24 -10.71 17.39 -1.07
C ALA A 24 -11.47 16.42 -1.98
N MET A 25 -12.18 15.44 -1.40
CA MET A 25 -12.88 14.38 -2.14
C MET A 25 -14.37 14.69 -2.39
N GLY A 26 -14.92 15.72 -1.74
CA GLY A 26 -16.35 16.05 -1.80
C GLY A 26 -17.25 14.99 -1.16
N LEU A 27 -16.73 14.25 -0.18
CA LEU A 27 -17.47 13.21 0.55
C LEU A 27 -17.83 13.66 1.96
N PRO A 28 -18.97 13.22 2.53
CA PRO A 28 -19.31 13.53 3.92
C PRO A 28 -18.25 13.00 4.89
N GLU A 29 -17.93 13.78 5.94
CA GLU A 29 -16.97 13.37 6.96
C GLU A 29 -17.25 12.00 7.58
N PRO A 30 -18.50 11.59 7.88
CA PRO A 30 -18.78 10.25 8.40
C PRO A 30 -18.36 9.11 7.45
N VAL A 31 -18.40 9.34 6.13
CA VAL A 31 -17.96 8.36 5.13
C VAL A 31 -16.43 8.22 5.16
N ILE A 32 -15.71 9.35 5.19
CA ILE A 32 -14.25 9.34 5.33
C ILE A 32 -13.82 8.73 6.67
N ALA A 33 -14.55 9.04 7.75
CA ALA A 33 -14.31 8.46 9.05
C ALA A 33 -14.50 6.94 9.00
N SER A 34 -15.58 6.43 8.40
CA SER A 34 -15.76 4.99 8.24
C SER A 34 -14.61 4.37 7.44
N TYR A 35 -14.21 4.97 6.32
CA TYR A 35 -13.09 4.49 5.50
C TYR A 35 -11.78 4.37 6.30
N LEU A 36 -11.38 5.44 7.00
CA LEU A 36 -10.14 5.46 7.78
C LEU A 36 -10.15 4.47 8.95
N SER A 37 -11.32 4.13 9.52
CA SER A 37 -11.43 3.11 10.57
C SER A 37 -11.19 1.68 10.08
N HIS A 38 -11.32 1.42 8.78
CA HIS A 38 -11.00 0.12 8.17
C HIS A 38 -9.53 0.00 7.74
N ARG A 39 -8.73 1.04 7.97
CA ARG A 39 -7.30 1.04 7.64
C ARG A 39 -6.47 0.69 8.88
N PRO A 40 -5.88 -0.51 8.95
CA PRO A 40 -4.88 -0.78 9.97
C PRO A 40 -3.65 0.13 9.77
N PRO A 41 -2.81 0.33 10.79
CA PRO A 41 -1.55 1.04 10.61
C PRO A 41 -0.71 0.42 9.49
N THR A 42 -0.27 1.23 8.53
CA THR A 42 0.58 0.76 7.43
C THR A 42 1.92 1.49 7.42
N ARG A 43 2.96 0.82 6.92
CA ARG A 43 4.27 1.43 6.70
C ARG A 43 4.78 1.02 5.33
N ILE A 44 5.23 1.98 4.55
CA ILE A 44 5.94 1.72 3.30
C ILE A 44 7.39 1.37 3.66
N SER A 45 7.85 0.21 3.19
CA SER A 45 9.21 -0.32 3.35
C SER A 45 9.66 -1.00 2.05
N PRO A 46 10.96 -1.30 1.88
CA PRO A 46 11.41 -2.23 0.85
C PRO A 46 10.63 -3.55 0.93
N VAL A 47 10.44 -4.18 -0.23
CA VAL A 47 9.72 -5.46 -0.33
C VAL A 47 10.51 -6.53 0.40
N SER A 48 9.89 -7.19 1.38
CA SER A 48 10.51 -8.31 2.09
C SER A 48 10.48 -9.58 1.24
N ALA A 49 11.32 -10.56 1.58
CA ALA A 49 11.29 -11.87 0.94
C ALA A 49 9.92 -12.57 1.10
N GLU A 50 9.27 -12.40 2.26
CA GLU A 50 7.92 -12.94 2.51
C GLU A 50 6.88 -12.30 1.58
N THR A 51 6.87 -10.97 1.47
CA THR A 51 5.96 -10.25 0.57
C THR A 51 6.22 -10.61 -0.89
N ALA A 52 7.49 -10.73 -1.30
CA ALA A 52 7.86 -11.16 -2.64
C ALA A 52 7.32 -12.58 -2.95
N ALA A 53 7.49 -13.52 -2.02
CA ALA A 53 6.99 -14.89 -2.17
C ALA A 53 5.45 -14.94 -2.19
N ALA A 54 4.79 -14.16 -1.34
CA ALA A 54 3.32 -14.05 -1.35
C ALA A 54 2.82 -13.49 -2.68
N GLN A 55 3.48 -12.47 -3.22
CA GLN A 55 3.11 -11.89 -4.51
C GLN A 55 3.37 -12.85 -5.67
N GLN A 56 4.44 -13.65 -5.62
CA GLN A 56 4.68 -14.70 -6.61
C GLN A 56 3.56 -15.75 -6.58
N ARG A 57 3.13 -16.21 -5.39
CA ARG A 57 2.00 -17.14 -5.27
C ARG A 57 0.71 -16.59 -5.87
N THR A 58 0.44 -15.29 -5.68
CA THR A 58 -0.71 -14.63 -6.31
C THR A 58 -0.59 -14.63 -7.83
N ALA A 59 0.58 -14.28 -8.38
CA ALA A 59 0.81 -14.27 -9.82
C ALA A 59 0.66 -15.68 -10.44
N ASP A 60 1.18 -16.71 -9.76
CA ASP A 60 1.07 -18.10 -10.18
C ASP A 60 -0.40 -18.56 -10.17
N LEU A 61 -1.15 -18.22 -9.12
CA LEU A 61 -2.58 -18.53 -9.03
C LEU A 61 -3.36 -17.88 -10.17
N PHE A 62 -3.10 -16.61 -10.45
CA PHE A 62 -3.78 -15.88 -11.54
C PHE A 62 -3.47 -16.48 -12.90
N TYR A 63 -2.22 -16.90 -13.15
CA TYR A 63 -1.86 -17.59 -14.39
C TYR A 63 -2.53 -18.97 -14.50
N ALA A 64 -2.51 -19.76 -13.41
CA ALA A 64 -3.14 -21.08 -13.37
C ALA A 64 -4.66 -21.02 -13.60
N ASN A 65 -5.30 -19.92 -13.21
CA ASN A 65 -6.73 -19.67 -13.43
C ASN A 65 -7.02 -18.83 -14.70
N HIS A 66 -6.03 -18.68 -15.59
CA HIS A 66 -6.16 -17.96 -16.87
C HIS A 66 -6.63 -16.49 -16.73
N LEU A 67 -6.40 -15.86 -15.58
CA LEU A 67 -6.63 -14.43 -15.35
C LEU A 67 -5.44 -13.57 -15.81
N LEU A 68 -4.27 -14.21 -15.99
CA LEU A 68 -3.10 -13.61 -16.63
C LEU A 68 -2.74 -14.39 -17.90
N PRO A 69 -2.45 -13.68 -19.01
CA PRO A 69 -2.11 -14.34 -20.28
C PRO A 69 -0.70 -14.91 -20.31
N VAL A 70 0.18 -14.51 -19.38
CA VAL A 70 1.59 -14.91 -19.32
C VAL A 70 2.04 -15.14 -17.88
N LYS A 71 3.02 -16.02 -17.70
CA LYS A 71 3.70 -16.17 -16.40
C LYS A 71 4.51 -14.93 -16.07
N VAL A 72 4.49 -14.55 -14.80
CA VAL A 72 5.22 -13.39 -14.28
C VAL A 72 6.17 -13.85 -13.18
N THR A 73 7.46 -13.57 -13.32
CA THR A 73 8.45 -13.71 -12.26
C THR A 73 8.53 -12.39 -11.48
N ILE A 74 8.04 -12.39 -10.24
CA ILE A 74 7.95 -11.20 -9.40
C ILE A 74 9.33 -10.69 -8.98
N GLN A 75 10.28 -11.59 -8.71
CA GLN A 75 11.62 -11.23 -8.26
C GLN A 75 12.34 -10.30 -9.25
N ASP A 76 12.16 -10.52 -10.55
CA ASP A 76 12.77 -9.73 -11.63
C ASP A 76 12.19 -8.30 -11.72
N ARG A 77 11.12 -8.02 -10.99
CA ARG A 77 10.38 -6.74 -11.02
C ARG A 77 10.49 -5.98 -9.70
N ILE A 78 11.16 -6.53 -8.70
CA ILE A 78 11.40 -5.83 -7.44
C ILE A 78 12.68 -5.00 -7.58
N TRP A 79 12.50 -3.67 -7.54
CA TRP A 79 13.61 -2.75 -7.35
C TRP A 79 14.15 -2.86 -5.92
N HIS A 80 15.48 -2.85 -5.79
CA HIS A 80 16.15 -2.84 -4.50
C HIS A 80 16.89 -1.51 -4.32
N PRO A 81 16.84 -0.91 -3.13
CA PRO A 81 17.63 0.27 -2.85
C PRO A 81 19.12 -0.07 -2.98
N HIS A 82 19.80 0.60 -3.90
CA HIS A 82 21.26 0.57 -3.92
C HIS A 82 21.75 1.35 -2.71
N THR A 83 22.43 0.69 -1.78
CA THR A 83 23.25 1.39 -0.79
C THR A 83 24.38 2.07 -1.55
N VAL A 84 24.28 3.38 -1.78
CA VAL A 84 25.42 4.17 -2.22
C VAL A 84 26.35 4.25 -1.02
N THR A 85 27.38 3.41 -1.00
CA THR A 85 28.51 3.58 -0.09
C THR A 85 29.26 4.83 -0.56
N GLN A 86 29.14 5.93 0.19
CA GLN A 86 30.06 7.07 0.10
C GLN A 86 31.31 6.78 0.92
#